data_AF-A0A1X9N8K2-F1
#
_entry.id   AF-A0A1X9N8K2-F1
#
_cell.length_a   1.000
_cell.length_b   1.000
_cell.length_c   1.000
_cell.angle_alpha   90.00
_cell.angle_beta   90.00
_cell.angle_gamma   90.00
#
_symmetry.space_group_name_H-M   'P 1'
#
loop_
_entity.id
_entity.type
_entity.pdbx_description
1 polymer ?
#
loop_
_entity_poly.entity_id
_entity_poly.type
_entity_poly.pdbx_seq_one_letter_code
_entity_poly.pdbx_strand_id
1 'polypeptide(L)'
;MNLFSKGLCLAAAMTLTSSVFAGLHSEDDGSPKGKPGDGHCVYMLQNNMMDEQVKTCQQPANVAGCKTLGSMDDNTGGTHGAGDCAMEGAKGSCEAEGTKWVYFDGDWESMETGCGFQGGDWTDY
;
A
#
# COMPACT_ATOMS: atom_id res chain seq x y z
N MET A 1 27.72 -13.62 70.03
CA MET A 1 26.63 -14.59 70.29
C MET A 1 25.32 -13.80 70.17
N ASN A 2 24.67 -13.80 69.00
CA ASN A 2 23.62 -14.75 68.56
C ASN A 2 22.33 -14.57 69.38
N LEU A 3 21.12 -14.29 68.88
CA LEU A 3 20.48 -14.29 67.56
C LEU A 3 19.38 -13.19 67.58
N PHE A 4 19.20 -12.44 66.49
CA PHE A 4 18.02 -11.59 66.30
C PHE A 4 16.86 -12.36 65.68
N SER A 5 15.70 -12.02 66.23
CA SER A 5 14.39 -12.61 66.08
C SER A 5 13.69 -12.17 64.80
N LYS A 6 12.98 -13.12 64.19
CA LYS A 6 11.73 -12.97 63.41
C LYS A 6 11.79 -12.20 62.08
N GLY A 7 11.78 -13.00 61.02
CA GLY A 7 10.57 -13.20 60.21
C GLY A 7 10.08 -12.03 59.36
N LEU A 8 10.05 -12.23 58.05
CA LEU A 8 8.85 -11.99 57.24
C LEU A 8 9.05 -12.65 55.87
N CYS A 9 8.09 -13.46 55.45
CA CYS A 9 7.95 -13.91 54.08
C CYS A 9 7.78 -12.68 53.16
N LEU A 10 8.43 -12.70 52.00
CA LEU A 10 7.74 -12.41 50.74
C LEU A 10 8.64 -12.90 49.58
N ALA A 11 8.16 -13.93 48.88
CA ALA A 11 8.70 -14.30 47.59
C ALA A 11 8.20 -13.28 46.55
N ALA A 12 9.13 -12.63 45.85
CA ALA A 12 8.86 -11.99 44.57
C ALA A 12 10.08 -12.24 43.68
N ALA A 13 10.03 -13.32 42.92
CA ALA A 13 10.88 -13.54 41.78
C ALA A 13 10.44 -12.56 40.68
N MET A 14 11.24 -11.53 40.43
CA MET A 14 11.17 -10.78 39.18
C MET A 14 12.54 -10.90 38.51
N THR A 15 12.66 -11.96 37.70
CA THR A 15 13.70 -12.06 36.68
C THR A 15 13.45 -10.96 35.65
N LEU A 16 14.31 -9.94 35.66
CA LEU A 16 14.36 -8.91 34.63
C LEU A 16 14.85 -9.55 33.33
N THR A 17 13.91 -10.02 32.52
CA THR A 17 14.16 -10.49 31.16
C THR A 17 14.36 -9.30 30.24
N SER A 18 15.59 -9.20 29.75
CA SER A 18 15.97 -8.94 28.36
C SER A 18 15.43 -7.69 27.66
N SER A 19 16.39 -6.87 27.25
CA SER A 19 16.33 -5.80 26.27
C SER A 19 15.38 -6.07 25.10
N VAL A 20 14.37 -5.20 24.95
CA VAL A 20 13.59 -5.09 23.72
C VAL A 20 13.47 -3.61 23.36
N PHE A 21 14.48 -3.08 22.67
CA PHE A 21 14.31 -1.95 21.76
C PHE A 21 14.61 -2.46 20.36
N ALA A 22 13.66 -3.21 19.82
CA ALA A 22 13.60 -3.56 18.41
C ALA A 22 12.16 -3.32 17.97
N GLY A 23 11.98 -2.30 17.12
CA GLY A 23 10.87 -2.13 16.20
C GLY A 23 9.45 -2.38 16.72
N LEU A 24 8.80 -1.34 17.22
CA LEU A 24 7.38 -1.15 16.91
C LEU A 24 7.29 -0.59 15.49
N HIS A 25 7.40 -1.47 14.48
CA HIS A 25 6.71 -1.26 13.22
C HIS A 25 5.31 -1.81 13.44
N SER A 26 4.33 -0.93 13.62
CA SER A 26 2.93 -1.35 13.52
C SER A 26 2.71 -1.85 12.10
N GLU A 27 2.39 -3.12 11.96
CA GLU A 27 1.91 -3.79 10.75
C GLU A 27 0.45 -3.37 10.44
N ASP A 28 0.19 -2.07 10.51
CA ASP A 28 -0.93 -1.45 9.80
C ASP A 28 -0.24 -0.71 8.64
N ASP A 29 0.14 -1.49 7.63
CA ASP A 29 0.80 -0.97 6.43
C ASP A 29 -0.16 0.05 5.79
N GLY A 30 -0.01 1.32 6.11
CA GLY A 30 -0.61 2.46 5.40
C GLY A 30 -0.15 2.56 3.93
N SER A 31 0.33 1.46 3.36
CA SER A 31 0.61 1.28 1.95
C SER A 31 -0.72 1.38 1.19
N PRO A 32 -0.79 2.21 0.14
CA PRO A 32 -1.97 2.27 -0.71
C PRO A 32 -2.26 0.94 -1.44
N LYS A 33 -1.26 0.05 -1.51
CA LYS A 33 -1.40 -1.34 -1.96
C LYS A 33 -2.27 -2.12 -0.96
N GLY A 34 -3.44 -2.57 -1.42
CA GLY A 34 -4.30 -3.46 -0.66
C GLY A 34 -3.77 -4.90 -0.64
N LYS A 35 -4.51 -5.80 0.00
CA LYS A 35 -4.30 -7.25 -0.07
C LYS A 35 -5.05 -7.84 -1.27
N PRO A 36 -4.61 -8.98 -1.83
CA PRO A 36 -5.38 -9.68 -2.84
C PRO A 36 -6.83 -9.88 -2.40
N GLY A 37 -7.79 -9.44 -3.21
CA GLY A 37 -9.22 -9.47 -2.88
C GLY A 37 -9.77 -8.21 -2.20
N ASP A 38 -8.94 -7.23 -1.83
CA ASP A 38 -9.40 -5.94 -1.27
C ASP A 38 -10.13 -5.07 -2.31
N GLY A 39 -10.02 -5.42 -3.59
CA GLY A 39 -10.65 -4.71 -4.70
C GLY A 39 -9.69 -3.82 -5.45
N HIS A 40 -10.22 -2.76 -6.04
CA HIS A 40 -9.47 -1.83 -6.88
C HIS A 40 -9.80 -0.37 -6.54
N CYS A 41 -8.96 0.54 -7.02
CA CYS A 41 -9.16 1.98 -6.92
C CYS A 41 -9.10 2.62 -8.29
N VAL A 42 -10.12 3.40 -8.65
CA VAL A 42 -10.13 4.23 -9.86
C VAL A 42 -9.85 5.69 -9.48
N TYR A 43 -8.86 6.30 -10.13
CA TYR A 43 -8.48 7.69 -9.91
C TYR A 43 -7.90 8.29 -11.20
N MET A 44 -7.78 9.61 -11.24
CA MET A 44 -7.05 10.30 -12.31
C MET A 44 -5.61 10.50 -11.83
N LEU A 45 -4.67 9.83 -12.48
CA LEU A 45 -3.23 9.94 -12.24
C LEU A 45 -2.71 11.19 -12.95
N GLN A 46 -2.05 12.10 -12.25
CA GLN A 46 -1.37 13.23 -12.90
C GLN A 46 -0.06 12.74 -13.53
N ASN A 47 0.08 12.85 -14.86
CA ASN A 47 1.36 12.64 -15.52
C ASN A 47 2.17 13.95 -15.46
N ASN A 48 3.05 14.06 -14.46
CA ASN A 48 3.91 15.24 -14.25
C ASN A 48 4.86 15.55 -15.42
N MET A 49 5.00 14.65 -16.40
CA MET A 49 5.83 14.87 -17.59
C MET A 49 5.07 15.58 -18.72
N MET A 50 3.74 15.48 -18.76
CA MET A 50 2.92 15.94 -19.88
C MET A 50 1.74 16.84 -19.47
N ASP A 51 1.62 17.18 -18.19
CA ASP A 51 0.51 17.98 -17.62
C ASP A 51 -0.90 17.43 -17.89
N GLU A 52 -1.01 16.19 -18.38
CA GLU A 52 -2.27 15.51 -18.65
C GLU A 52 -2.59 14.47 -17.57
N GLN A 53 -3.89 14.29 -17.33
CA GLN A 53 -4.38 13.27 -16.41
C GLN A 53 -4.70 11.98 -17.16
N VAL A 54 -4.22 10.87 -16.62
CA VAL A 54 -4.49 9.52 -17.12
C VAL A 54 -5.53 8.88 -16.22
N LYS A 55 -6.61 8.35 -16.81
CA LYS A 55 -7.58 7.57 -16.04
C LYS A 55 -6.96 6.21 -15.72
N THR A 56 -6.77 5.94 -14.43
CA THR A 56 -6.05 4.76 -13.93
C THR A 56 -6.92 3.96 -12.96
N CYS A 57 -6.82 2.65 -13.05
CA CYS A 57 -7.31 1.73 -12.05
C CYS A 57 -6.16 0.92 -11.46
N GLN A 58 -5.98 0.96 -10.14
CA GLN A 58 -4.96 0.20 -9.43
C GLN A 58 -5.59 -0.95 -8.63
N GLN A 59 -4.98 -2.13 -8.68
CA GLN A 59 -5.35 -3.29 -7.89
C GLN A 59 -4.11 -4.06 -7.40
N PRO A 60 -4.15 -4.70 -6.22
CA PRO A 60 -5.20 -4.58 -5.22
C PRO A 60 -5.16 -3.23 -4.48
N ALA A 61 -6.33 -2.73 -4.08
CA ALA A 61 -6.47 -1.52 -3.25
C ALA A 61 -7.65 -1.66 -2.30
N ASN A 62 -7.45 -1.32 -1.02
CA ASN A 62 -8.54 -1.21 -0.04
C ASN A 62 -9.15 0.20 -0.01
N VAL A 63 -10.24 0.39 0.74
CA VAL A 63 -10.95 1.68 0.82
C VAL A 63 -10.05 2.83 1.31
N ALA A 64 -9.23 2.59 2.33
CA ALA A 64 -8.33 3.60 2.88
C ALA A 64 -7.20 3.92 1.89
N GLY A 65 -6.58 2.90 1.31
CA GLY A 65 -5.54 3.02 0.28
C GLY A 65 -6.05 3.75 -0.95
N CYS A 66 -7.29 3.51 -1.38
CA CYS A 66 -7.88 4.21 -2.51
C CYS A 66 -8.08 5.70 -2.25
N LYS A 67 -8.50 6.07 -1.03
CA LYS A 67 -8.59 7.47 -0.63
C LYS A 67 -7.21 8.15 -0.65
N THR A 68 -6.18 7.43 -0.18
CA THR A 68 -4.79 7.90 -0.24
C THR A 68 -4.33 8.09 -1.69
N LEU A 69 -4.55 7.10 -2.57
CA LEU A 69 -4.16 7.15 -3.99
C LEU A 69 -4.80 8.33 -4.73
N GLY A 70 -6.10 8.55 -4.52
CA GLY A 70 -6.84 9.64 -5.15
C GLY A 70 -6.49 11.03 -4.63
N SER A 71 -5.71 11.13 -3.54
CA SER A 71 -5.23 12.38 -2.94
C SER A 71 -3.70 12.51 -2.94
N MET A 72 -3.00 11.56 -3.55
CA MET A 72 -1.54 11.52 -3.60
C MET A 72 -1.06 12.42 -4.72
N ASP A 73 -0.09 13.29 -4.41
CA ASP A 73 0.43 14.30 -5.33
C ASP A 73 -0.71 15.13 -5.96
N ASP A 74 -0.73 15.22 -7.29
CA ASP A 74 -1.77 15.93 -8.07
C ASP A 74 -2.85 14.98 -8.60
N ASN A 75 -2.92 13.75 -8.08
CA ASN A 75 -4.00 12.84 -8.41
C ASN A 75 -5.33 13.42 -7.95
N THR A 76 -6.39 13.06 -8.67
CA THR A 76 -7.73 13.49 -8.31
C THR A 76 -8.71 12.32 -8.31
N GLY A 77 -9.70 12.41 -7.44
CA GLY A 77 -10.74 11.40 -7.29
C GLY A 77 -10.34 10.31 -6.29
N GLY A 78 -10.47 9.04 -6.69
CA GLY A 78 -10.35 7.90 -5.80
C GLY A 78 -11.71 7.30 -5.47
N THR A 79 -12.15 6.36 -6.30
CA THR A 79 -13.35 5.54 -6.06
C THR A 79 -12.94 4.09 -5.92
N HIS A 80 -13.20 3.53 -4.74
CA HIS A 80 -12.96 2.11 -4.47
C HIS A 80 -14.07 1.26 -5.08
N GLY A 81 -13.69 0.11 -5.63
CA GLY A 81 -14.60 -0.91 -6.14
C GLY A 81 -14.18 -2.30 -5.66
N ALA A 82 -15.15 -3.20 -5.51
CA ALA A 82 -14.86 -4.60 -5.20
C ALA A 82 -14.34 -5.34 -6.44
N GLY A 83 -13.49 -6.36 -6.22
CA GLY A 83 -12.91 -7.17 -7.29
C GLY A 83 -11.88 -6.42 -8.13
N ASP A 84 -11.51 -7.02 -9.26
CA ASP A 84 -10.46 -6.52 -10.15
C ASP A 84 -10.94 -5.29 -10.95
N CYS A 85 -10.00 -4.53 -11.51
CA CYS A 85 -10.31 -3.44 -12.43
C CYS A 85 -11.13 -3.94 -13.62
N ALA A 86 -12.17 -3.19 -13.99
CA ALA A 86 -12.87 -3.42 -15.24
C ALA A 86 -11.91 -3.28 -16.42
N MET A 87 -12.02 -4.16 -17.42
CA MET A 87 -11.15 -4.15 -18.61
C MET A 87 -11.79 -3.45 -19.82
N GLU A 88 -13.06 -3.07 -19.72
CA GLU A 88 -13.76 -2.38 -20.80
C GLU A 88 -13.12 -1.01 -21.08
N GLY A 89 -12.62 -0.83 -22.31
CA GLY A 89 -11.95 0.39 -22.73
C GLY A 89 -10.51 0.55 -22.21
N ALA A 90 -9.92 -0.48 -21.61
CA ALA A 90 -8.51 -0.47 -21.24
C ALA A 90 -7.62 -0.33 -22.50
N LYS A 91 -6.53 0.41 -22.39
CA LYS A 91 -5.51 0.63 -23.44
C LYS A 91 -4.25 -0.18 -23.18
N GLY A 92 -3.91 -0.30 -21.91
CA GLY A 92 -2.83 -1.16 -21.47
C GLY A 92 -2.83 -1.31 -19.95
N SER A 93 -1.95 -2.18 -19.47
CA SER A 93 -1.67 -2.31 -18.05
C SER A 93 -0.19 -2.50 -17.77
N CYS A 94 0.23 -1.98 -16.62
CA CYS A 94 1.52 -2.26 -16.02
C CYS A 94 1.34 -3.16 -14.81
N GLU A 95 2.14 -4.21 -14.68
CA GLU A 95 2.21 -5.03 -13.47
C GLU A 95 3.61 -4.95 -12.87
N ALA A 96 3.71 -4.49 -11.61
CA ALA A 96 4.97 -4.44 -10.88
C ALA A 96 4.75 -4.72 -9.40
N GLU A 97 5.62 -5.54 -8.80
CA GLU A 97 5.64 -5.82 -7.36
C GLU A 97 4.25 -6.17 -6.78
N GLY A 98 3.52 -7.06 -7.46
CA GLY A 98 2.19 -7.52 -7.02
C GLY A 98 1.09 -6.47 -7.11
N THR A 99 1.31 -5.38 -7.85
CA THR A 99 0.31 -4.37 -8.15
C THR A 99 0.15 -4.23 -9.64
N LYS A 100 -1.10 -4.13 -10.08
CA LYS A 100 -1.48 -3.92 -11.46
C LYS A 100 -2.17 -2.57 -11.59
N TRP A 101 -1.69 -1.78 -12.53
CA TRP A 101 -2.32 -0.54 -12.98
C TRP A 101 -2.90 -0.76 -14.38
N VAL A 102 -4.17 -0.46 -14.56
CA VAL A 102 -4.87 -0.49 -15.83
C VAL A 102 -5.16 0.94 -16.25
N TYR A 103 -4.81 1.29 -17.48
CA TYR A 103 -4.93 2.64 -18.03
C TYR A 103 -5.99 2.67 -19.13
N PHE A 104 -6.83 3.71 -19.15
CA PHE A 104 -8.01 3.76 -20.04
C PHE A 104 -8.03 4.95 -20.98
N ASP A 105 -7.69 6.13 -20.47
CA ASP A 105 -7.84 7.41 -21.19
C ASP A 105 -6.76 8.38 -20.76
N GLY A 106 -6.49 9.40 -21.57
CA GLY A 106 -5.33 10.29 -21.46
C GLY A 106 -4.06 9.72 -22.11
N ASP A 107 -2.91 10.25 -21.73
CA ASP A 107 -1.58 9.84 -22.22
C ASP A 107 -1.11 8.50 -21.61
N TRP A 108 -1.77 7.42 -22.01
CA TRP A 108 -1.44 6.06 -21.58
C TRP A 108 -0.14 5.53 -22.19
N GLU A 109 0.31 6.05 -23.34
CA GLU A 109 1.55 5.63 -24.01
C GLU A 109 2.78 5.95 -23.14
N SER A 110 2.78 7.09 -22.45
CA SER A 110 3.83 7.40 -21.47
C SER A 110 3.85 6.43 -20.29
N MET A 111 2.73 5.76 -19.98
CA MET A 111 2.67 4.78 -18.89
C MET A 111 3.38 3.48 -19.25
N GLU A 112 3.42 3.09 -20.52
CA GLU A 112 4.24 1.95 -20.99
C GLU A 112 5.71 2.20 -20.69
N THR A 113 6.19 3.38 -21.08
CA THR A 113 7.56 3.79 -20.84
C THR A 113 7.86 3.84 -19.34
N GLY A 114 6.96 4.43 -18.55
CA GLY A 114 7.06 4.46 -17.09
C GLY A 114 7.04 3.06 -16.44
N CYS A 115 6.30 2.11 -17.01
CA CYS A 115 6.23 0.74 -16.52
C CYS A 115 7.59 0.05 -16.62
N GLY A 116 8.25 0.15 -17.77
CA GLY A 116 9.59 -0.43 -17.98
C GLY A 116 10.64 0.15 -17.04
N PHE A 117 10.60 1.47 -16.76
CA PHE A 117 11.51 2.10 -15.80
C PHE A 117 11.32 1.63 -14.36
N GLN A 118 10.09 1.25 -13.99
CA GLN A 118 9.76 0.71 -12.67
C GLN A 118 10.05 -0.80 -12.56
N GLY A 119 10.57 -1.43 -13.61
CA GLY A 119 10.79 -2.88 -13.67
C GLY A 119 9.49 -3.68 -13.74
N GLY A 120 8.41 -3.06 -14.22
CA GLY A 120 7.13 -3.72 -14.44
C GLY A 120 7.01 -4.34 -15.82
N ASP A 121 6.03 -5.23 -15.95
CA ASP A 121 5.64 -5.87 -17.20
C ASP A 121 4.44 -5.14 -17.79
N TRP A 122 4.61 -4.63 -19.02
CA TRP A 122 3.55 -3.97 -19.77
C TRP A 122 2.72 -4.97 -20.59
N THR A 123 1.43 -4.69 -20.75
CA THR A 123 0.50 -5.44 -21.63
C THR A 123 -0.43 -4.47 -22.34
N ASP A 124 -0.47 -4.52 -23.67
CA ASP A 124 -1.42 -3.77 -24.51
C ASP A 124 -2.78 -4.47 -24.62
N TYR A 125 -3.85 -3.69 -24.82
CA TYR A 125 -5.24 -4.18 -24.95
C TYR A 125 -5.99 -3.67 -26.18
#